data_AF-A0A2S7XI98-F1
#
_entry.id   AF-A0A2S7XI98-F1
#
_cell.length_a   1.000
_cell.length_b   1.000
_cell.length_c   1.000
_cell.angle_alpha   90.00
_cell.angle_beta   90.00
_cell.angle_gamma   90.00
#
_symmetry.space_group_name_H-M   'P 1'
#
loop_
_entity.id
_entity.type
_entity.pdbx_description
1 polymer ?
#
loop_
_entity_poly.entity_id
_entity_poly.type
_entity_poly.pdbx_seq_one_letter_code
_entity_poly.pdbx_strand_id
1 'polypeptide(L)'
;MIHTIKETVFTYPQRLLDGWKKGKKENWLPSSLLIPTEVEQQPNEYFGAYFGLSQYMKQGWLGTAFYALGNWELDNPLYTEGRILLAQYINPNKLSLFKGLRTGLTSGEPDLFLYKLDGSILFVVVKKENEFLSDAELICLSNIKSVLECDVEVAYLAEERNPYIPKSYDIKVVQFPNPLGV
;
A
#
# COMPACT_ATOMS: atom_id res chain seq x y z
N MET A 1 14.84 11.01 -13.48
CA MET A 1 13.72 10.81 -14.42
C MET A 1 12.43 11.22 -13.73
N ILE A 2 11.45 11.79 -14.43
CA ILE A 2 10.12 12.02 -13.86
C ILE A 2 9.27 10.78 -14.18
N HIS A 3 8.55 10.28 -13.19
CA HIS A 3 7.56 9.24 -13.35
C HIS A 3 6.20 9.77 -12.92
N THR A 4 5.21 9.67 -13.80
CA THR A 4 3.85 10.13 -13.54
C THR A 4 2.98 8.96 -13.12
N ILE A 5 2.42 9.05 -11.92
CA ILE A 5 1.45 8.10 -11.39
C ILE A 5 0.06 8.67 -11.66
N LYS A 6 -0.77 7.94 -12.39
CA LYS A 6 -2.20 8.25 -12.54
C LYS A 6 -2.99 7.42 -11.53
N GLU A 7 -3.94 8.03 -10.85
CA GLU A 7 -4.79 7.30 -9.90
C GLU A 7 -5.62 6.22 -10.59
N THR A 8 -5.66 5.04 -9.98
CA THR A 8 -6.66 4.03 -10.29
C THR A 8 -7.86 4.26 -9.38
N VAL A 9 -9.05 4.33 -9.97
CA VAL A 9 -10.28 4.61 -9.22
C VAL A 9 -11.06 3.32 -9.01
N PHE A 10 -11.33 2.99 -7.76
CA PHE A 10 -12.27 1.94 -7.39
C PHE A 10 -13.53 2.56 -6.79
N THR A 11 -14.69 2.17 -7.30
CA THR A 11 -15.98 2.64 -6.77
C THR A 11 -16.54 1.67 -5.74
N TYR A 12 -17.14 2.19 -4.68
CA TYR A 12 -17.88 1.39 -3.68
C TYR A 12 -19.24 2.00 -3.37
N PRO A 13 -20.28 1.19 -3.09
CA PRO A 13 -21.55 1.69 -2.63
C PRO A 13 -21.48 2.01 -1.13
N GLN A 14 -22.10 3.10 -0.66
CA GLN A 14 -22.11 3.49 0.76
C GLN A 14 -22.53 2.35 1.71
N ARG A 15 -23.47 1.49 1.28
CA ARG A 15 -23.94 0.33 2.07
C ARG A 15 -22.83 -0.64 2.46
N LEU A 16 -21.73 -0.68 1.70
CA LEU A 16 -20.60 -1.56 1.93
C LEU A 16 -19.75 -1.04 3.11
N LEU A 17 -19.50 0.28 3.16
CA LEU A 17 -18.87 0.93 4.33
C LEU A 17 -19.76 0.80 5.58
N ASP A 18 -21.07 1.00 5.44
CA ASP A 18 -22.01 0.85 6.56
C ASP A 18 -22.09 -0.60 7.07
N GLY A 19 -21.97 -1.58 6.17
CA GLY A 19 -21.88 -2.99 6.51
C GLY A 19 -20.58 -3.31 7.25
N TRP A 20 -19.45 -2.82 6.74
CA TRP A 20 -18.13 -2.98 7.35
C TRP A 20 -18.09 -2.46 8.80
N LYS A 21 -18.63 -1.27 9.04
CA LYS A 21 -18.77 -0.68 10.39
C LYS A 21 -19.60 -1.55 11.36
N LYS A 22 -20.45 -2.42 10.84
CA LYS A 22 -21.30 -3.35 11.60
C LYS A 22 -20.74 -4.77 11.62
N GLY A 23 -19.50 -4.97 11.18
CA GLY A 23 -18.86 -6.29 11.11
C GLY A 23 -19.35 -7.18 9.96
N LYS A 24 -20.14 -6.65 9.01
CA LYS A 24 -20.64 -7.43 7.85
C LYS A 24 -19.61 -7.39 6.72
N LYS A 25 -18.94 -8.50 6.50
CA LYS A 25 -17.78 -8.61 5.60
C LYS A 25 -17.97 -9.69 4.53
N GLU A 26 -19.00 -10.53 4.68
CA GLU A 26 -19.09 -11.87 4.08
C GLU A 26 -19.36 -11.92 2.57
N ASN A 27 -19.36 -10.80 1.85
CA ASN A 27 -19.76 -10.76 0.43
C ASN A 27 -18.79 -10.01 -0.49
N TRP A 28 -17.73 -9.42 0.05
CA TRP A 28 -16.80 -8.62 -0.76
C TRP A 28 -15.34 -8.78 -0.34
N LEU A 29 -15.10 -9.17 0.92
CA LEU A 29 -13.77 -9.49 1.39
C LEU A 29 -13.51 -11.01 1.23
N PRO A 30 -12.39 -11.43 0.61
CA PRO A 30 -12.05 -12.85 0.51
C PRO A 30 -11.93 -13.50 1.89
N SER A 31 -12.48 -14.72 2.04
CA SER A 31 -12.41 -15.47 3.30
C SER A 31 -10.99 -15.90 3.70
N SER A 32 -10.06 -15.90 2.74
CA SER A 32 -8.64 -16.14 2.99
C SER A 32 -7.94 -14.98 3.70
N LEU A 33 -8.57 -13.81 3.76
CA LEU A 33 -7.96 -12.62 4.33
C LEU A 33 -8.20 -12.57 5.85
N LEU A 34 -7.11 -12.62 6.62
CA LEU A 34 -7.16 -12.46 8.06
C LEU A 34 -7.56 -11.02 8.41
N ILE A 35 -8.43 -10.86 9.40
CA ILE A 35 -8.87 -9.55 9.90
C ILE A 35 -8.54 -9.51 11.39
N PRO A 36 -7.46 -8.83 11.79
CA PRO A 36 -7.08 -8.70 13.19
C PRO A 36 -8.14 -7.94 13.99
N THR A 37 -8.21 -8.20 15.30
CA THR A 37 -9.16 -7.54 16.22
C THR A 37 -9.02 -6.01 16.18
N GLU A 38 -7.80 -5.51 16.02
CA GLU A 38 -7.47 -4.08 15.93
C GLU A 38 -8.19 -3.42 14.75
N VAL A 39 -8.31 -4.14 13.63
CA VAL A 39 -9.04 -3.69 12.44
C VAL A 39 -10.54 -3.64 12.72
N GLU A 40 -11.06 -4.62 13.45
CA GLU A 40 -12.47 -4.66 13.83
C GLU A 40 -12.84 -3.51 14.78
N GLN A 41 -11.91 -3.11 15.64
CA GLN A 41 -12.09 -2.00 16.58
C GLN A 41 -12.02 -0.62 15.90
N GLN A 42 -11.33 -0.50 14.76
CA GLN A 42 -11.14 0.76 14.03
C GLN A 42 -11.63 0.67 12.58
N PRO A 43 -12.90 0.33 12.33
CA PRO A 43 -13.38 0.03 10.98
C PRO A 43 -13.25 1.23 10.02
N ASN A 44 -13.39 2.47 10.51
CA ASN A 44 -13.27 3.65 9.64
C ASN A 44 -11.87 3.85 9.07
N GLU A 45 -10.85 3.54 9.87
CA GLU A 45 -9.45 3.67 9.50
C GLU A 45 -9.10 2.63 8.44
N TYR A 46 -9.38 1.36 8.73
CA TYR A 46 -8.94 0.25 7.89
C TYR A 46 -9.84 -0.07 6.70
N PHE A 47 -11.01 0.57 6.59
CA PHE A 47 -11.90 0.34 5.46
C PHE A 47 -11.18 0.53 4.11
N GLY A 48 -10.41 1.61 3.99
CA GLY A 48 -9.74 1.96 2.74
C GLY A 48 -8.75 0.89 2.30
N ALA A 49 -7.81 0.54 3.18
CA ALA A 49 -6.82 -0.50 2.92
C ALA A 49 -7.47 -1.85 2.57
N TYR A 50 -8.47 -2.29 3.34
CA TYR A 50 -9.12 -3.59 3.09
C TYR A 50 -9.96 -3.60 1.80
N PHE A 51 -10.67 -2.52 1.51
CA PHE A 51 -11.39 -2.39 0.25
C PHE A 51 -10.42 -2.37 -0.94
N GLY A 52 -9.38 -1.54 -0.89
CA GLY A 52 -8.32 -1.51 -1.90
C GLY A 52 -7.70 -2.89 -2.13
N LEU A 53 -7.26 -3.55 -1.06
CA LEU A 53 -6.68 -4.90 -1.10
C LEU A 53 -7.63 -5.90 -1.77
N SER A 54 -8.92 -5.88 -1.43
CA SER A 54 -9.92 -6.76 -2.06
C SER A 54 -10.05 -6.53 -3.58
N GLN A 55 -9.88 -5.30 -4.06
CA GLN A 55 -9.95 -4.98 -5.49
C GLN A 55 -8.71 -5.47 -6.23
N TYR A 56 -7.52 -5.31 -5.64
CA TYR A 56 -6.29 -5.86 -6.22
C TYR A 56 -6.28 -7.39 -6.21
N MET A 57 -6.84 -8.04 -5.18
CA MET A 57 -6.98 -9.50 -5.15
C MET A 57 -7.85 -10.03 -6.30
N LYS A 58 -8.91 -9.33 -6.69
CA LYS A 58 -9.72 -9.67 -7.87
C LYS A 58 -8.93 -9.57 -9.19
N GLN A 59 -7.84 -8.80 -9.20
CA GLN A 59 -6.92 -8.65 -10.33
C GLN A 59 -5.71 -9.61 -10.24
N GLY A 60 -5.76 -10.58 -9.31
CA GLY A 60 -4.75 -11.61 -9.14
C GLY A 60 -3.53 -11.20 -8.30
N TRP A 61 -3.59 -10.08 -7.58
CA TRP A 61 -2.57 -9.73 -6.60
C TRP A 61 -2.80 -10.47 -5.27
N LEU A 62 -1.70 -10.77 -4.58
CA LEU A 62 -1.69 -11.14 -3.17
C LEU A 62 -1.05 -10.00 -2.38
N GLY A 63 -1.28 -9.92 -1.07
CA GLY A 63 -0.66 -8.85 -0.30
C GLY A 63 -1.24 -8.65 1.09
N THR A 64 -0.78 -7.58 1.73
CA THR A 64 -1.16 -7.21 3.10
C THR A 64 -1.20 -5.70 3.26
N ALA A 65 -2.04 -5.24 4.20
CA ALA A 65 -2.03 -3.87 4.71
C ALA A 65 -1.07 -3.69 5.92
N PHE A 66 -0.53 -4.78 6.46
CA PHE A 66 0.34 -4.78 7.63
C PHE A 66 1.74 -5.19 7.22
N TYR A 67 2.52 -4.19 6.83
CA TYR A 67 3.94 -4.32 6.52
C TYR A 67 4.65 -3.05 6.97
N ALA A 68 5.96 -3.13 7.14
CA ALA A 68 6.76 -2.00 7.58
C ALA A 68 8.07 -1.98 6.81
N LEU A 69 8.25 -0.94 5.99
CA LEU A 69 9.50 -0.74 5.26
C LEU A 69 10.58 -0.17 6.17
N GLY A 70 10.21 0.61 7.18
CA GLY A 70 11.09 1.13 8.22
C GLY A 70 11.28 0.17 9.41
N ASN A 71 11.97 0.69 10.43
CA ASN A 71 12.22 0.01 11.70
C ASN A 71 11.31 0.56 12.82
N TRP A 72 10.00 0.62 12.56
CA TRP A 72 8.97 0.99 13.53
C TRP A 72 8.08 -0.23 13.80
N GLU A 73 7.41 -0.32 14.96
CA GLU A 73 6.52 -1.44 15.33
C GLU A 73 7.20 -2.82 15.24
N LEU A 74 8.42 -2.94 15.77
CA LEU A 74 9.22 -4.17 15.68
C LEU A 74 8.60 -5.35 16.43
N ASP A 75 7.98 -5.08 17.58
CA ASP A 75 7.39 -6.10 18.45
C ASP A 75 5.88 -6.29 18.22
N ASN A 76 5.32 -5.62 17.21
CA ASN A 76 3.90 -5.70 16.90
C ASN A 76 3.63 -6.93 16.00
N PRO A 77 2.91 -7.95 16.50
CA PRO A 77 2.72 -9.20 15.77
C PRO A 77 1.98 -9.01 14.45
N LEU A 78 1.14 -7.96 14.31
CA LEU A 78 0.40 -7.65 13.08
C LEU A 78 1.31 -7.48 11.85
N TYR A 79 2.51 -6.93 12.07
CA TYR A 79 3.45 -6.63 11.00
C TYR A 79 4.39 -7.80 10.68
N THR A 80 4.32 -8.91 11.43
CA THR A 80 5.27 -10.04 11.30
C THR A 80 5.19 -10.66 9.91
N GLU A 81 3.98 -10.96 9.43
CA GLU A 81 3.79 -11.58 8.12
C GLU A 81 4.24 -10.64 7.00
N GLY A 82 3.90 -9.35 7.06
CA GLY A 82 4.38 -8.37 6.09
C GLY A 82 5.90 -8.27 6.05
N ARG A 83 6.59 -8.33 7.20
CA ARG A 83 8.07 -8.35 7.24
C ARG A 83 8.65 -9.59 6.57
N ILE A 84 8.04 -10.76 6.80
CA ILE A 84 8.45 -12.02 6.14
C ILE A 84 8.28 -11.88 4.63
N LEU A 85 7.14 -11.36 4.17
CA LEU A 85 6.88 -11.14 2.75
C LEU A 85 7.86 -10.14 2.12
N LEU A 86 8.15 -9.02 2.77
CA LEU A 86 9.16 -8.07 2.29
C LEU A 86 10.54 -8.75 2.15
N ALA A 87 10.95 -9.55 3.13
CA ALA A 87 12.23 -10.25 3.09
C ALA A 87 12.28 -11.34 2.01
N GLN A 88 11.14 -11.92 1.65
CA GLN A 88 11.02 -12.93 0.60
C GLN A 88 11.12 -12.32 -0.81
N TYR A 89 10.46 -11.18 -1.04
CA TYR A 89 10.31 -10.61 -2.38
C TYR A 89 11.29 -9.46 -2.68
N ILE A 90 11.83 -8.79 -1.67
CA ILE A 90 12.70 -7.62 -1.87
C ILE A 90 14.15 -7.98 -1.58
N ASN A 91 15.04 -7.54 -2.47
CA ASN A 91 16.47 -7.70 -2.28
C ASN A 91 16.92 -7.09 -0.92
N PRO A 92 17.60 -7.85 -0.05
CA PRO A 92 17.92 -7.42 1.30
C PRO A 92 18.84 -6.20 1.35
N ASN A 93 19.75 -6.04 0.37
CA ASN A 93 20.64 -4.88 0.30
C ASN A 93 19.86 -3.62 -0.06
N LYS A 94 18.92 -3.72 -1.01
CA LYS A 94 18.03 -2.60 -1.39
C LYS A 94 17.10 -2.21 -0.23
N LEU A 95 16.53 -3.21 0.46
CA LEU A 95 15.69 -2.97 1.64
C LEU A 95 16.49 -2.33 2.79
N SER A 96 17.73 -2.76 3.01
CA SER A 96 18.62 -2.16 4.01
C SER A 96 18.97 -0.70 3.67
N LEU A 97 19.30 -0.41 2.40
CA LEU A 97 19.53 0.95 1.93
C LEU A 97 18.29 1.83 2.10
N PHE A 98 17.12 1.33 1.72
CA PHE A 98 15.85 2.03 1.87
C PHE A 98 15.54 2.35 3.34
N LYS A 99 15.76 1.38 4.24
CA LYS A 99 15.65 1.59 5.70
C LYS A 99 16.60 2.66 6.20
N GLY A 100 17.84 2.67 5.71
CA GLY A 100 18.82 3.71 6.03
C GLY A 100 18.32 5.10 5.65
N LEU A 101 17.79 5.26 4.43
CA LEU A 101 17.23 6.52 3.93
C LEU A 101 15.99 6.99 4.70
N ARG A 102 15.24 6.06 5.29
CA ARG A 102 14.03 6.36 6.08
C ARG A 102 14.25 6.33 7.60
N THR A 103 15.51 6.33 8.06
CA THR A 103 15.80 6.33 9.50
C THR A 103 15.16 7.55 10.16
N GLY A 104 14.29 7.33 11.15
CA GLY A 104 13.55 8.39 11.85
C GLY A 104 12.29 8.89 11.12
N LEU A 105 11.97 8.37 9.93
CA LEU A 105 10.74 8.68 9.21
C LEU A 105 9.72 7.54 9.40
N THR A 106 8.69 7.80 10.21
CA THR A 106 7.64 6.83 10.52
C THR A 106 6.35 7.03 9.71
N SER A 107 6.28 8.07 8.87
CA SER A 107 5.08 8.41 8.11
C SER A 107 5.28 8.30 6.59
N GLY A 108 4.15 8.18 5.87
CA GLY A 108 4.10 8.14 4.42
C GLY A 108 4.46 6.81 3.78
N GLU A 109 4.55 5.72 4.56
CA GLU A 109 4.57 4.38 3.96
C GLU A 109 3.22 4.10 3.27
N PRO A 110 3.22 3.48 2.08
CA PRO A 110 1.98 3.14 1.39
C PRO A 110 1.09 2.21 2.21
N ASP A 111 -0.21 2.21 1.96
CA ASP A 111 -1.15 1.40 2.74
C ASP A 111 -1.04 -0.10 2.41
N LEU A 112 -0.65 -0.45 1.19
CA LEU A 112 -0.62 -1.84 0.72
C LEU A 112 0.75 -2.24 0.18
N PHE A 113 1.18 -3.44 0.57
CA PHE A 113 2.24 -4.20 -0.09
C PHE A 113 1.61 -5.36 -0.86
N LEU A 114 1.78 -5.37 -2.17
CA LEU A 114 1.20 -6.35 -3.08
C LEU A 114 2.30 -7.08 -3.86
N TYR A 115 2.05 -8.35 -4.16
CA TYR A 115 2.95 -9.18 -4.95
C TYR A 115 2.18 -10.20 -5.81
N LYS A 116 2.85 -10.72 -6.83
CA LYS A 116 2.43 -11.88 -7.62
C LYS A 116 3.49 -12.97 -7.58
N LEU A 117 3.07 -14.19 -7.88
CA LEU A 117 3.96 -15.37 -7.91
C LEU A 117 5.00 -15.31 -9.04
N ASP A 118 4.80 -14.43 -10.04
CA ASP A 118 5.78 -14.15 -11.09
C ASP A 118 6.91 -13.19 -10.64
N GLY A 119 6.88 -12.73 -9.39
CA GLY A 119 7.87 -11.82 -8.82
C GLY A 119 7.52 -10.33 -8.98
N SER A 120 6.38 -9.98 -9.57
CA SER A 120 5.91 -8.59 -9.62
C SER A 120 5.60 -8.06 -8.22
N ILE A 121 6.03 -6.83 -7.92
CA ILE A 121 5.82 -6.16 -6.62
C ILE A 121 5.21 -4.78 -6.86
N LEU A 122 4.17 -4.45 -6.09
CA LEU A 122 3.47 -3.19 -6.17
C LEU A 122 3.20 -2.64 -4.76
N PHE A 123 3.53 -1.36 -4.57
CA PHE A 123 3.15 -0.61 -3.38
C PHE A 123 2.07 0.40 -3.70
N VAL A 124 1.02 0.46 -2.88
CA VAL A 124 -0.16 1.30 -3.18
C VAL A 124 -0.49 2.20 -2.00
N VAL A 125 -0.56 3.50 -2.27
CA VAL A 125 -1.21 4.45 -1.35
C VAL A 125 -2.70 4.46 -1.68
N VAL A 126 -3.54 4.24 -0.68
CA VAL A 126 -5.00 4.26 -0.80
C VAL A 126 -5.52 5.58 -0.25
N LYS A 127 -6.33 6.27 -1.05
CA LYS A 127 -6.99 7.52 -0.67
C LYS A 127 -8.49 7.42 -0.83
N LYS A 128 -9.23 8.15 -0.01
CA LYS A 128 -10.68 8.33 -0.11
C LYS A 128 -11.06 9.78 0.20
N GLU A 129 -12.32 10.14 0.01
CA GLU A 129 -12.99 11.37 0.46
C GLU A 129 -12.09 12.49 1.05
N ASN A 130 -11.83 13.55 0.27
CA ASN A 130 -11.05 14.72 0.69
C ASN A 130 -9.61 14.44 1.19
N GLU A 131 -9.12 13.21 1.09
CA GLU A 131 -7.71 12.91 1.34
C GLU A 131 -6.87 13.26 0.11
N PHE A 132 -5.66 13.72 0.39
CA PHE A 132 -4.66 14.06 -0.61
C PHE A 132 -3.38 13.30 -0.29
N LEU A 133 -2.55 13.09 -1.30
CA LEU A 133 -1.17 12.64 -1.06
C LEU A 133 -0.42 13.74 -0.32
N SER A 134 0.17 13.36 0.80
CA SER A 134 1.13 14.17 1.53
C SER A 134 2.50 14.12 0.86
N ASP A 135 3.33 15.13 1.15
CA ASP A 135 4.72 15.15 0.68
C ASP A 135 5.50 13.92 1.16
N ALA A 136 5.23 13.44 2.39
CA ALA A 136 5.87 12.24 2.94
C ALA A 136 5.55 10.98 2.12
N GLU A 137 4.31 10.84 1.64
CA GLU A 137 3.89 9.72 0.77
C GLU A 137 4.54 9.83 -0.61
N LEU A 138 4.54 11.02 -1.22
CA LEU A 138 5.18 11.25 -2.51
C LEU A 138 6.69 10.95 -2.47
N ILE A 139 7.37 11.39 -1.40
CA ILE A 139 8.78 11.09 -1.16
C ILE A 139 8.98 9.58 -0.97
N CYS A 140 8.08 8.91 -0.25
CA CYS A 140 8.17 7.46 -0.06
C CYS A 140 8.01 6.70 -1.39
N LEU A 141 7.01 7.03 -2.21
CA LEU A 141 6.79 6.42 -3.52
C LEU A 141 8.00 6.65 -4.45
N SER A 142 8.55 7.87 -4.43
CA SER A 142 9.81 8.21 -5.11
C SER A 142 10.96 7.30 -4.68
N ASN A 143 11.16 7.12 -3.37
CA ASN A 143 12.21 6.27 -2.84
C ASN A 143 11.97 4.78 -3.16
N ILE A 144 10.72 4.30 -3.12
CA ILE A 144 10.39 2.91 -3.45
C ILE A 144 10.76 2.65 -4.90
N LYS A 145 10.35 3.54 -5.81
CA LYS A 145 10.63 3.41 -7.24
C LYS A 145 12.12 3.51 -7.55
N SER A 146 12.86 4.33 -6.80
CA SER A 146 14.29 4.60 -7.04
C SER A 146 15.22 3.54 -6.43
N VAL A 147 14.94 3.09 -5.20
CA VAL A 147 15.85 2.26 -4.40
C VAL A 147 15.44 0.80 -4.47
N LEU A 148 14.13 0.52 -4.32
CA LEU A 148 13.61 -0.85 -4.36
C LEU A 148 13.31 -1.30 -5.79
N GLU A 149 13.25 -0.35 -6.74
CA GLU A 149 12.89 -0.59 -8.15
C GLU A 149 11.53 -1.30 -8.33
N CYS A 150 10.66 -1.21 -7.33
CA CYS A 150 9.32 -1.79 -7.35
C CYS A 150 8.32 -0.84 -8.03
N ASP A 151 7.16 -1.36 -8.46
CA ASP A 151 6.08 -0.51 -8.94
C ASP A 151 5.34 0.18 -7.80
N VAL A 152 4.77 1.34 -8.12
CA VAL A 152 4.06 2.21 -7.18
C VAL A 152 2.78 2.70 -7.82
N GLU A 153 1.72 2.80 -7.04
CA GLU A 153 0.41 3.23 -7.50
C GLU A 153 -0.32 4.02 -6.42
N VAL A 154 -1.32 4.79 -6.85
CA VAL A 154 -2.27 5.48 -5.96
C VAL A 154 -3.66 4.99 -6.32
N ALA A 155 -4.34 4.36 -5.37
CA ALA A 155 -5.72 3.93 -5.53
C ALA A 155 -6.64 4.96 -4.86
N TYR A 156 -7.54 5.56 -5.62
CA TYR A 156 -8.60 6.41 -5.07
C TYR A 156 -9.91 5.63 -4.94
N LEU A 157 -10.50 5.65 -3.75
CA LEU A 157 -11.77 5.02 -3.47
C LEU A 157 -12.89 6.06 -3.54
N ALA A 158 -13.73 5.94 -4.57
CA ALA A 158 -14.87 6.82 -4.78
C ALA A 158 -16.16 6.14 -4.32
N GLU A 159 -16.96 6.82 -3.49
CA GLU A 159 -18.34 6.37 -3.25
C GLU A 159 -19.16 6.56 -4.54
N GLU A 160 -19.97 5.58 -4.92
CA GLU A 160 -20.69 5.53 -6.22
C GLU A 160 -21.52 6.79 -6.55
N ARG A 161 -22.02 7.52 -5.55
CA ARG A 161 -22.83 8.74 -5.75
C ARG A 161 -21.98 10.00 -5.89
N ASN A 162 -20.68 9.90 -5.64
CA ASN A 162 -19.74 11.00 -5.70
C ASN A 162 -18.82 10.83 -6.93
N PRO A 163 -19.16 11.44 -8.08
CA PRO A 163 -18.33 11.34 -9.27
C PRO A 163 -16.92 11.90 -8.98
N TYR A 164 -15.90 11.18 -9.44
CA TYR A 164 -14.51 11.52 -9.20
C TYR A 164 -13.69 11.48 -10.49
N ILE A 165 -12.80 12.44 -10.65
CA ILE A 165 -11.86 12.51 -11.77
C ILE A 165 -10.48 12.12 -11.24
N PRO A 166 -9.87 11.04 -11.75
CA PRO A 166 -8.54 10.60 -11.32
C PRO A 166 -7.50 11.71 -11.52
N LYS A 167 -6.69 11.93 -10.48
CA LYS A 167 -5.56 12.87 -10.51
C LYS A 167 -4.31 12.18 -11.05
N SER A 168 -3.28 12.98 -11.26
CA SER A 168 -1.95 12.49 -11.61
C SER A 168 -0.90 13.20 -10.76
N TYR A 169 0.13 12.46 -10.39
CA TYR A 169 1.20 12.92 -9.51
C TYR A 169 2.55 12.61 -10.15
N ASP A 170 3.43 13.59 -10.14
CA ASP A 170 4.79 13.42 -10.62
C ASP A 170 5.73 13.15 -9.45
N ILE A 171 6.44 12.03 -9.52
CA ILE A 171 7.52 11.70 -8.59
C ILE A 171 8.86 11.73 -9.31
N LYS A 172 9.90 12.14 -8.58
CA LYS A 172 11.28 12.09 -9.08
C LYS A 172 11.84 10.70 -8.85
N VAL A 173 12.33 10.05 -9.90
CA VAL A 173 13.01 8.76 -9.82
C VAL A 173 14.49 8.97 -10.08
N VAL A 174 15.32 8.53 -9.14
CA VAL A 174 16.77 8.58 -9.21
C VAL A 174 17.29 7.17 -9.42
N GLN A 175 18.15 6.98 -10.41
CA GLN A 175 18.86 5.71 -10.55
C GLN A 175 20.02 5.70 -9.57
N PHE A 176 19.99 4.77 -8.62
CA PHE A 176 21.15 4.51 -7.80
C PHE A 176 22.12 3.65 -8.61
N PRO A 177 23.42 3.98 -8.62
CA PRO A 177 24.40 3.07 -9.20
C PRO A 177 24.27 1.73 -8.48
N ASN A 178 24.19 0.64 -9.25
CA ASN A 178 24.15 -0.70 -8.69
C ASN A 178 25.32 -0.81 -7.71
N PRO A 179 25.10 -1.08 -6.40
CA PRO A 179 26.18 -1.13 -5.42
C PRO A 179 27.22 -2.21 -5.70
N LEU A 180 27.01 -3.02 -6.74
CA LEU A 180 27.86 -4.09 -7.19
C LEU A 180 27.99 -3.97 -8.71
N GLY A 181 29.15 -3.53 -9.18
CA GLY A 181 29.60 -3.81 -10.54
C GLY A 181 29.97 -5.29 -10.65
N VAL A 182 28.96 -6.16 -10.59
CA VAL A 182 29.08 -7.61 -10.86
C VAL A 182 27.80 -8.09 -11.54
#